data_AF-A0A7A6NEM1-F1
#
_entry.id   AF-A0A7A6NEM1-F1
#
_cell.length_a   1.000
_cell.length_b   1.000
_cell.length_c   1.000
_cell.angle_alpha   90.00
_cell.angle_beta   90.00
_cell.angle_gamma   90.00
#
_symmetry.space_group_name_H-M   'P 1'
#
loop_
_entity.id
_entity.type
_entity.pdbx_description
1 polymer ?
#
loop_
_entity_poly.entity_id
_entity_poly.type
_entity_poly.pdbx_seq_one_letter_code
_entity_poly.pdbx_strand_id
1 'polypeptide(L)'
;TLHYVWAREFGECKGKKHYHLMLLVNRDTWCRAGDYRAPGSLAGMIKQAWCSALGVDAGRYDTLAHFPVRPAVWLERDDDTGFQQVLERADYLAKESTKAYGTGERNFGCSRG
;
A
#
# COMPACT_ATOMS: atom_id res chain seq x y z
N THR A 1 -7.44 -13.47 -6.85
CA THR A 1 -6.10 -13.01 -7.30
C THR A 1 -5.80 -11.69 -6.63
N LEU A 2 -4.56 -11.45 -6.20
CA LEU A 2 -4.13 -10.18 -5.61
C LEU A 2 -3.28 -9.43 -6.65
N HIS A 3 -3.64 -8.18 -6.93
CA HIS A 3 -2.80 -7.29 -7.73
C HIS A 3 -2.30 -6.14 -6.85
N TYR A 4 -1.09 -5.66 -7.12
CA TYR A 4 -0.52 -4.57 -6.34
C TYR A 4 0.44 -3.72 -7.15
N VAL A 5 0.62 -2.48 -6.72
CA VAL A 5 1.70 -1.58 -7.12
C VAL A 5 2.34 -1.01 -5.86
N TRP A 6 3.64 -0.78 -5.90
CA TRP A 6 4.37 -0.14 -4.82
C TRP A 6 5.32 0.93 -5.35
N ALA A 7 5.57 1.92 -4.50
CA ALA A 7 6.57 2.95 -4.74
C ALA A 7 7.48 3.09 -3.50
N ARG A 8 8.77 3.24 -3.75
CA ARG A 8 9.79 3.54 -2.74
C ARG A 8 10.02 5.04 -2.71
N GLU A 9 10.05 5.60 -1.51
CA GLU A 9 10.22 7.02 -1.25
C GLU A 9 11.19 7.28 -0.11
N PHE A 10 11.74 8.49 -0.06
CA PHE A 10 12.57 8.99 1.02
C PHE A 10 11.89 10.20 1.66
N GLY A 11 11.57 10.10 2.95
CA GLY A 11 10.77 11.12 3.63
C GLY A 11 11.51 12.45 3.72
N GLU A 12 10.82 13.55 3.39
CA GLU A 12 11.41 14.90 3.27
C GLU A 12 12.14 15.35 4.57
N CYS A 13 11.59 15.03 5.75
CA CYS A 13 12.16 15.50 7.01
C CYS A 13 13.33 14.68 7.56
N LYS A 14 13.41 13.38 7.25
CA LYS A 14 14.39 12.46 7.89
C LYS A 14 15.22 11.65 6.90
N GLY A 15 14.99 11.78 5.59
CA GLY A 15 15.68 11.03 4.55
C GLY A 15 15.53 9.51 4.69
N LYS A 16 14.48 9.03 5.37
CA LYS A 16 14.28 7.60 5.62
C LYS A 16 13.52 6.95 4.49
N LYS A 17 14.03 5.79 4.04
CA LYS A 17 13.39 4.90 3.08
C LYS A 17 12.06 4.41 3.64
N HIS A 18 10.99 4.59 2.89
CA HIS A 18 9.65 4.07 3.17
C HIS A 18 8.98 3.65 1.86
N TYR A 19 7.90 2.91 1.99
CA TYR A 19 7.19 2.33 0.86
C TYR A 19 5.71 2.66 0.94
N HIS A 20 5.14 3.05 -0.18
CA HIS A 20 3.72 3.17 -0.38
C HIS A 20 3.23 2.00 -1.21
N LEU A 21 2.17 1.33 -0.77
CA LEU A 21 1.56 0.19 -1.46
C LEU A 21 0.10 0.51 -1.77
N MET A 22 -0.34 0.14 -2.98
CA MET A 22 -1.74 0.04 -3.34
C MET A 22 -2.05 -1.42 -3.67
N LEU A 23 -3.07 -1.96 -3.02
CA LEU A 23 -3.54 -3.33 -3.19
C LEU A 23 -4.90 -3.31 -3.87
N LEU A 24 -5.03 -4.07 -4.96
CA LEU A 24 -6.29 -4.33 -5.62
C LEU A 24 -6.76 -5.75 -5.28
N VAL A 25 -7.87 -5.81 -4.56
CA VAL A 25 -8.48 -7.05 -4.05
C VAL A 25 -9.93 -7.15 -4.53
N ASN A 26 -10.43 -8.37 -4.65
CA ASN A 26 -11.84 -8.61 -4.97
C ASN A 26 -12.73 -8.14 -3.80
N ARG A 27 -13.69 -7.26 -4.11
CA ARG A 27 -14.61 -6.67 -3.12
C ARG A 27 -15.54 -7.69 -2.47
N ASP A 28 -16.03 -8.67 -3.22
CA ASP A 28 -16.95 -9.70 -2.73
C ASP A 28 -16.29 -10.58 -1.66
N THR A 29 -14.96 -10.74 -1.75
CA THR A 29 -14.15 -11.41 -0.73
C THR A 29 -13.79 -10.46 0.42
N TRP A 30 -13.42 -9.22 0.09
CA TRP A 30 -12.89 -8.23 1.03
C TRP A 30 -13.65 -6.90 0.94
N CYS A 31 -14.79 -6.83 1.63
CA CYS A 31 -15.66 -5.65 1.62
C CYS A 31 -15.04 -4.42 2.33
N ARG A 32 -14.06 -4.59 3.23
CA ARG A 32 -13.29 -3.52 3.87
C ARG A 32 -11.97 -4.07 4.40
N ALA A 33 -11.09 -3.18 4.86
CA ALA A 33 -9.91 -3.56 5.64
C ALA A 33 -10.26 -4.33 6.94
N GLY A 34 -11.47 -4.15 7.47
CA GLY A 34 -11.91 -4.75 8.73
C GLY A 34 -11.36 -4.02 9.95
N ASP A 35 -11.26 -4.71 11.08
CA ASP A 35 -10.71 -4.17 12.32
C ASP A 35 -9.18 -4.19 12.29
N TYR A 36 -8.55 -3.02 12.41
CA TYR A 36 -7.09 -2.82 12.42
C TYR A 36 -6.36 -3.43 13.61
N ARG A 37 -7.09 -3.87 14.64
CA ARG A 37 -6.56 -4.56 15.83
C ARG A 37 -6.77 -6.07 15.76
N ALA A 38 -7.65 -6.55 14.87
CA ALA A 38 -7.93 -7.96 14.73
C ALA A 38 -6.93 -8.62 13.74
N PRO A 39 -6.14 -9.62 14.15
CA PRO A 39 -5.16 -10.26 13.27
C PRO A 39 -5.79 -11.02 12.09
N GLY A 40 -7.05 -11.46 12.21
CA GLY A 40 -7.79 -12.11 11.14
C GLY A 40 -8.43 -11.18 10.10
N SER A 41 -8.37 -9.85 10.31
CA SER A 41 -8.88 -8.89 9.32
C SER A 41 -7.90 -8.71 8.16
N LEU A 42 -8.37 -8.13 7.05
CA LEU A 42 -7.46 -7.76 5.96
C LEU A 42 -6.35 -6.81 6.42
N ALA A 43 -6.66 -5.83 7.27
CA ALA A 43 -5.67 -4.94 7.86
C ALA A 43 -4.64 -5.71 8.72
N GLY A 44 -5.13 -6.64 9.55
CA GLY A 44 -4.28 -7.50 10.37
C GLY A 44 -3.34 -8.37 9.54
N MET A 45 -3.85 -8.95 8.45
CA MET A 45 -3.04 -9.75 7.53
C MET A 45 -2.01 -8.90 6.77
N ILE A 46 -2.37 -7.68 6.34
CA ILE A 46 -1.41 -6.74 5.71
C ILE A 46 -0.28 -6.40 6.67
N LYS A 47 -0.59 -6.08 7.94
CA LYS A 47 0.41 -5.79 8.97
C LYS A 47 1.33 -6.98 9.22
N GLN A 48 0.77 -8.19 9.32
CA GLN A 48 1.55 -9.43 9.48
C GLN A 48 2.44 -9.71 8.27
N ALA A 49 1.93 -9.55 7.05
CA ALA A 49 2.71 -9.72 5.83
C ALA A 49 3.87 -8.73 5.76
N TRP A 50 3.64 -7.48 6.15
CA TRP A 50 4.69 -6.46 6.22
C TRP A 50 5.78 -6.82 7.24
N CYS A 51 5.39 -7.23 8.45
CA CYS A 51 6.34 -7.67 9.48
C CYS A 51 7.12 -8.92 9.06
N SER A 52 6.44 -9.88 8.42
CA SER A 52 7.07 -11.08 7.87
C SER A 52 8.12 -10.75 6.81
N ALA A 53 7.85 -9.79 5.92
CA ALA A 53 8.81 -9.36 4.90
C ALA A 53 10.06 -8.69 5.49
N LEU A 54 9.92 -8.06 6.66
CA LEU A 54 11.00 -7.44 7.41
C LEU A 54 11.70 -8.39 8.39
N GLY A 55 11.17 -9.59 8.61
CA GLY A 55 11.68 -10.55 9.59
C GLY A 55 11.52 -10.08 11.05
N VAL A 56 10.46 -9.31 11.34
CA VAL A 56 10.17 -8.78 12.69
C VAL A 56 8.87 -9.32 13.26
N ASP A 57 8.73 -9.26 14.59
CA ASP A 57 7.53 -9.71 15.29
C ASP A 57 6.31 -8.81 14.99
N ALA A 58 5.22 -9.41 14.55
CA ALA A 58 3.99 -8.69 14.22
C ALA A 58 3.26 -8.16 15.46
N GLY A 59 3.41 -8.77 16.64
CA GLY A 59 2.77 -8.27 17.87
C GLY A 59 3.36 -6.95 18.36
N ARG A 60 4.64 -6.72 18.13
CA ARG A 60 5.38 -5.52 18.55
C ARG A 60 5.48 -4.45 17.46
N TYR A 61 5.52 -4.85 16.19
CA TYR A 61 5.85 -3.96 15.07
C TYR A 61 4.70 -3.75 14.08
N ASP A 62 3.46 -4.06 14.47
CA ASP A 62 2.27 -3.88 13.62
C ASP A 62 2.06 -2.43 13.15
N THR A 63 2.56 -1.45 13.91
CA THR A 63 2.51 -0.01 13.62
C THR A 63 3.42 0.42 12.47
N LEU A 64 4.33 -0.44 11.99
CA LEU A 64 5.17 -0.15 10.83
C LEU A 64 4.36 -0.06 9.52
N ALA A 65 3.18 -0.66 9.48
CA ALA A 65 2.25 -0.52 8.37
C ALA A 65 1.17 0.52 8.70
N HIS A 66 1.25 1.67 8.03
CA HIS A 66 0.32 2.77 8.19
C HIS A 66 -0.79 2.74 7.13
N PHE A 67 -2.03 2.98 7.55
CA PHE A 67 -3.18 3.11 6.67
C PHE A 67 -3.64 4.57 6.63
N PRO A 68 -3.84 5.18 5.44
CA PRO A 68 -4.28 6.57 5.36
C PRO A 68 -5.75 6.72 5.82
N VAL A 69 -6.15 7.96 6.14
CA VAL A 69 -7.49 8.30 6.67
C VAL A 69 -8.65 7.75 5.83
N ARG A 70 -8.46 7.66 4.52
CA ARG A 70 -9.40 6.99 3.60
C ARG A 70 -8.64 5.85 2.90
N PRO A 71 -8.58 4.64 3.47
CA PRO A 71 -7.65 3.61 3.00
C PRO A 71 -8.16 2.77 1.83
N ALA A 72 -9.46 2.85 1.51
CA ALA A 72 -10.08 2.10 0.43
C ALA A 72 -10.87 3.01 -0.52
N VAL A 73 -10.93 2.59 -1.78
CA VAL A 73 -11.78 3.13 -2.85
C VAL A 73 -12.39 1.94 -3.58
N TRP A 74 -13.63 2.08 -4.03
CA TRP A 74 -14.27 1.05 -4.86
C TRP A 74 -13.98 1.31 -6.31
N LEU A 75 -13.59 0.25 -7.01
CA LEU A 75 -13.46 0.25 -8.46
C LEU A 75 -14.53 -0.67 -9.02
N GLU A 76 -15.51 -0.09 -9.69
CA GLU A 76 -16.59 -0.81 -10.37
C GLU A 76 -16.41 -0.71 -11.88
N ARG A 77 -16.97 -1.69 -12.61
CA ARG A 77 -16.97 -1.64 -14.07
C ARG A 77 -17.86 -0.48 -14.51
N ASP A 78 -17.40 0.27 -15.50
CA ASP A 78 -18.12 1.42 -16.09
C ASP A 78 -18.37 2.58 -15.10
N ASP A 79 -17.57 2.67 -14.01
CA ASP A 79 -17.54 3.81 -13.10
C ASP A 79 -16.29 4.68 -13.34
N ASP A 80 -16.40 5.61 -14.29
CA ASP A 80 -15.33 6.55 -14.63
C ASP A 80 -14.93 7.43 -13.44
N THR A 81 -15.87 7.77 -12.56
CA THR A 81 -15.59 8.62 -11.39
C THR A 81 -14.76 7.87 -10.35
N GLY A 82 -15.14 6.64 -10.04
CA GLY A 82 -14.36 5.75 -9.18
C GLY A 82 -12.97 5.48 -9.75
N PHE A 83 -12.87 5.26 -11.06
CA PHE A 83 -11.59 5.07 -11.74
C PHE A 83 -10.67 6.30 -11.61
N GLN A 84 -11.20 7.51 -11.84
CA GLN A 84 -10.42 8.75 -11.66
C GLN A 84 -9.94 8.93 -10.22
N GLN A 85 -10.77 8.65 -9.21
CA GLN A 85 -10.35 8.72 -7.81
C GLN A 85 -9.22 7.73 -7.46
N VAL A 86 -9.20 6.56 -8.10
CA VAL A 86 -8.10 5.59 -7.95
C VAL A 86 -6.82 6.11 -8.62
N LEU A 87 -6.94 6.69 -9.82
CA LEU A 87 -5.80 7.30 -10.53
C LEU A 87 -5.19 8.45 -9.75
N GLU A 88 -5.99 9.39 -9.24
CA GLU A 88 -5.51 10.52 -8.42
C GLU A 88 -4.69 10.06 -7.20
N ARG A 89 -5.06 8.92 -6.61
CA ARG A 89 -4.32 8.32 -5.49
C ARG A 89 -3.07 7.58 -5.93
N ALA A 90 -3.10 6.97 -7.12
CA ALA A 90 -1.93 6.36 -7.71
C ALA A 90 -0.90 7.43 -8.11
N ASP A 91 -1.35 8.60 -8.58
CA ASP A 91 -0.49 9.74 -8.95
C ASP A 91 0.32 10.26 -7.77
N TYR A 92 -0.22 10.16 -6.54
CA TYR A 92 0.55 10.47 -5.33
C TYR A 92 1.84 9.63 -5.25
N LEU A 93 1.80 8.37 -5.68
CA LEU A 93 2.99 7.49 -5.72
C LEU A 93 4.04 7.98 -6.70
N ALA A 94 3.70 8.85 -7.66
CA ALA A 94 4.61 9.33 -8.69
C ALA A 94 5.34 10.63 -8.31
N LYS A 95 5.16 11.14 -7.07
CA LYS A 95 5.80 12.40 -6.61
C LYS A 95 7.32 12.34 -6.74
N GLU A 96 7.85 13.00 -7.77
CA GLU A 96 9.25 12.91 -8.19
C GLU A 96 10.24 13.29 -7.08
N SER A 97 9.91 14.36 -6.33
CA SER A 97 10.79 14.93 -5.31
C SER A 97 11.09 13.97 -4.14
N THR A 98 10.36 12.86 -4.03
CA THR A 98 10.54 11.84 -2.99
C THR A 98 11.33 10.62 -3.48
N LYS A 99 11.68 10.57 -4.77
CA LYS A 99 12.33 9.42 -5.40
C LYS A 99 13.85 9.54 -5.34
N ALA A 100 14.51 8.40 -5.17
CA ALA A 100 15.97 8.36 -5.16
C ALA A 100 16.52 7.90 -6.51
N TYR A 101 17.46 8.66 -7.06
CA TYR A 101 18.18 8.35 -8.28
C TYR A 101 19.61 7.87 -7.96
N GLY A 102 20.22 7.10 -8.86
CA GLY A 102 21.61 6.65 -8.71
C GLY A 102 21.87 5.61 -7.61
N THR A 103 20.83 5.04 -6.99
CA THR A 103 20.97 4.04 -5.89
C THR A 103 21.06 2.59 -6.37
N GLY A 104 20.89 2.32 -7.68
CA GLY A 104 20.83 0.96 -8.24
C GLY A 104 19.56 0.16 -7.88
N GLU A 105 18.72 0.69 -7.01
CA GLU A 105 17.43 0.10 -6.61
C GLU A 105 16.27 0.71 -7.41
N ARG A 106 15.20 -0.08 -7.60
CA ARG A 106 13.98 0.39 -8.28
C ARG A 106 13.15 1.29 -7.36
N ASN A 107 12.57 2.35 -7.92
CA ASN A 107 11.61 3.20 -7.22
C ASN A 107 10.18 2.67 -7.30
N PHE A 108 9.88 1.76 -8.22
CA PHE A 108 8.54 1.23 -8.45
C PHE A 108 8.57 -0.27 -8.75
N GLY A 109 7.44 -0.92 -8.47
CA GLY A 109 7.18 -2.28 -8.93
C GLY A 109 5.71 -2.65 -8.77
N CYS A 110 5.32 -3.78 -9.35
CA CYS A 110 3.96 -4.28 -9.32
C CYS A 110 3.93 -5.82 -9.33
N SER A 111 2.75 -6.38 -9.03
CA SER A 111 2.46 -7.79 -9.25
C SER A 111 2.63 -8.12 -10.73
N ARG A 112 3.37 -9.19 -11.05
CA ARG A 112 3.45 -9.74 -12.41
C ARG A 112 2.40 -10.84 -12.52
N GLY A 113 1.47 -10.68 -13.46
CA GLY A 113 0.49 -11.71 -13.82
C GLY A 113 1.14 -12.80 -14.67
#